data_AF-A0A973FAR1-F1
#
_entry.id   AF-A0A973FAR1-F1
#
_cell.length_a   1.000
_cell.length_b   1.000
_cell.length_c   1.000
_cell.angle_alpha   90.00
_cell.angle_beta   90.00
_cell.angle_gamma   90.00
#
_symmetry.space_group_name_H-M   'P 1'
#
loop_
_entity.id
_entity.type
_entity.pdbx_description
1 polymer ?
#
loop_
_entity_poly.entity_id
_entity_poly.type
_entity_poly.pdbx_seq_one_letter_code
_entity_poly.pdbx_strand_id
1 'polypeptide(L)'
;MHINNIRFKAQFQHIASDISVWKYSTVNSRDVDFLEYRQKSDWLQFTGLNDRNGREIFEGDLLNWNKSTVEVVHEHGCFRVLHDGNSDILLWYCVPDCDVIGSKFEGDRKL
;
A
#
# COMPACT_ATOMS: atom_id res chain seq x y z
N MET A 1 -8.75 2.98 -20.27
CA MET A 1 -7.72 2.79 -19.22
C MET A 1 -6.35 2.95 -19.87
N HIS A 2 -5.51 3.87 -19.39
CA HIS A 2 -4.11 3.95 -19.83
C HIS A 2 -3.28 2.98 -18.99
N ILE A 3 -2.62 2.02 -19.63
CA ILE A 3 -1.93 0.92 -18.94
C ILE A 3 -0.84 1.42 -17.97
N ASN A 4 -0.23 2.56 -18.27
CA ASN A 4 0.79 3.20 -17.43
C ASN A 4 0.22 3.83 -16.14
N ASN A 5 -1.11 3.95 -16.02
CA ASN A 5 -1.75 4.44 -14.80
C ASN A 5 -1.98 3.32 -13.79
N ILE A 6 -1.84 2.05 -14.20
CA ILE A 6 -1.82 0.92 -13.26
C ILE A 6 -0.43 0.90 -12.63
N ARG A 7 -0.39 1.27 -11.36
CA ARG A 7 0.83 1.39 -10.57
C ARG A 7 0.79 0.45 -9.39
N PHE A 8 1.95 -0.08 -9.07
CA PHE A 8 2.14 -0.97 -7.94
C PHE A 8 3.33 -0.50 -7.11
N LYS A 9 3.32 -0.85 -5.82
CA LYS A 9 4.50 -0.78 -4.98
C LYS A 9 4.73 -2.11 -4.27
N ALA A 10 5.97 -2.43 -3.99
CA ALA A 10 6.31 -3.56 -3.11
C ALA A 10 7.54 -3.19 -2.27
N GLN A 11 7.60 -3.76 -1.08
CA GLN A 11 8.74 -3.63 -0.19
C GLN A 11 9.79 -4.67 -0.58
N PHE A 12 11.01 -4.21 -0.77
CA PHE A 12 12.18 -5.03 -1.04
C PHE A 12 13.22 -4.80 0.04
N GLN A 13 14.04 -5.81 0.30
CA GLN A 13 15.21 -5.71 1.16
C GLN A 13 16.45 -5.92 0.31
N HIS A 14 17.39 -4.97 0.38
CA HIS A 14 18.70 -5.13 -0.25
C HIS A 14 19.48 -6.24 0.47
N ILE A 15 19.97 -7.23 -0.28
CA ILE A 15 20.52 -8.47 0.29
C ILE A 15 21.81 -8.20 1.06
N ALA A 16 22.68 -7.32 0.55
CA ALA A 16 23.99 -7.10 1.17
C ALA A 16 23.95 -6.15 2.38
N SER A 17 22.95 -5.27 2.48
CA SER A 17 22.86 -4.28 3.56
C SER A 17 21.68 -4.45 4.50
N ASP A 18 20.78 -5.40 4.23
CA ASP A 18 19.53 -5.62 4.97
C ASP A 18 18.57 -4.41 5.02
N ILE A 19 18.82 -3.37 4.23
CA ILE A 19 17.99 -2.15 4.20
C ILE A 19 16.71 -2.44 3.39
N SER A 20 15.56 -2.17 4.00
CA SER A 20 14.25 -2.21 3.33
C SER A 20 13.98 -0.92 2.55
N VAL A 21 13.46 -1.07 1.33
CA VAL A 21 13.11 0.03 0.42
C VAL A 21 11.78 -0.29 -0.27
N TRP A 22 10.95 0.74 -0.48
CA TRP A 22 9.79 0.64 -1.36
C TRP A 22 10.22 0.84 -2.82
N LYS A 23 9.85 -0.10 -3.68
CA LYS A 23 10.02 0.01 -5.13
C LYS A 23 8.64 0.16 -5.77
N TYR A 24 8.56 1.01 -6.79
CA TYR A 24 7.35 1.31 -7.53
C TYR A 24 7.51 0.79 -8.96
N SER A 25 6.42 0.28 -9.53
CA SER A 25 6.42 -0.30 -10.88
C SER A 25 5.08 -0.08 -11.58
N THR A 26 5.07 -0.30 -12.89
CA THR A 26 3.88 -0.34 -13.76
C THR A 26 3.84 -1.66 -14.52
N VAL A 27 2.73 -1.96 -15.20
CA VAL A 27 2.52 -3.25 -15.90
C VAL A 27 3.59 -3.56 -16.97
N ASN A 28 4.33 -2.56 -17.46
CA ASN A 28 5.32 -2.72 -18.52
C ASN A 28 6.76 -2.36 -18.12
N SER A 29 7.02 -2.13 -16.83
CA SER A 29 8.34 -1.74 -16.38
C SER A 29 9.05 -2.89 -15.65
N ARG A 30 10.37 -2.99 -15.87
CA ARG A 30 11.26 -4.00 -15.26
C ARG A 30 12.21 -3.28 -14.32
N ASP A 31 11.65 -2.74 -13.24
CA ASP A 31 12.34 -1.74 -12.41
C ASP A 31 13.06 -2.34 -11.19
N VAL A 32 13.10 -3.68 -11.08
CA VAL A 32 13.65 -4.37 -9.91
C VAL A 32 14.67 -5.41 -10.33
N ASP A 33 15.89 -5.28 -9.79
CA ASP A 33 16.92 -6.31 -9.85
C ASP A 33 16.74 -7.30 -8.70
N PHE A 34 16.26 -8.50 -9.03
CA PHE A 34 16.03 -9.58 -8.05
C PHE A 34 17.32 -10.30 -7.62
N LEU A 35 18.48 -9.98 -8.22
CA LEU A 35 19.78 -10.48 -7.75
C LEU A 35 20.29 -9.69 -6.55
N GLU A 36 19.99 -8.39 -6.50
CA GLU A 36 20.40 -7.50 -5.40
C GLU A 36 19.34 -7.38 -4.30
N TYR A 37 18.07 -7.65 -4.63
CA TYR A 37 16.93 -7.43 -3.74
C TYR A 37 16.07 -8.68 -3.54
N ARG A 38 15.68 -8.89 -2.28
CA ARG A 38 14.66 -9.86 -1.89
C ARG A 38 13.32 -9.16 -1.65
N GLN A 39 12.25 -9.65 -2.26
CA GLN A 39 10.89 -9.14 -2.03
C GLN A 39 10.39 -9.51 -0.61
N LYS A 40 9.74 -8.55 0.07
CA LYS A 40 9.23 -8.67 1.46
C LYS A 40 7.71 -8.48 1.58
N SER A 41 7.07 -7.86 0.59
CA SER A 41 5.61 -7.73 0.49
C SER A 41 5.10 -8.27 -0.84
N ASP A 42 3.80 -8.47 -0.96
CA ASP A 42 3.16 -8.59 -2.27
C ASP A 42 3.29 -7.28 -3.07
N TRP A 43 2.97 -7.32 -4.36
CA TRP A 43 2.74 -6.11 -5.15
C TRP A 43 1.39 -5.52 -4.78
N LEU A 44 1.42 -4.27 -4.32
CA LEU A 44 0.28 -3.55 -3.77
C LEU A 44 -0.20 -2.54 -4.80
N GLN A 45 -1.45 -2.65 -5.23
CA GLN A 45 -1.98 -1.79 -6.28
C GLN A 45 -2.30 -0.38 -5.77
N PHE A 46 -2.01 0.64 -6.58
CA PHE A 46 -2.50 2.00 -6.36
C PHE A 46 -4.02 2.05 -6.53
N THR A 47 -4.71 2.65 -5.56
CA THR A 47 -6.18 2.67 -5.53
C THR A 47 -6.82 3.66 -6.49
N GLY A 48 -6.04 4.62 -7.01
CA GLY A 48 -6.59 5.78 -7.74
C GLY A 48 -6.92 6.97 -6.84
N LEU A 49 -6.76 6.84 -5.51
CA LEU A 49 -7.17 7.83 -4.52
C LEU A 49 -5.97 8.34 -3.71
N ASN A 50 -6.12 9.55 -3.17
CA ASN A 50 -5.12 10.21 -2.34
C ASN A 50 -5.77 10.57 -1.00
N ASP A 51 -4.99 10.53 0.07
CA ASP A 51 -5.42 10.99 1.39
C ASP A 51 -5.57 12.53 1.44
N ARG A 52 -5.97 13.08 2.59
CA ARG A 52 -6.19 14.53 2.71
C ARG A 52 -4.96 15.41 2.48
N ASN A 53 -3.76 14.83 2.58
CA ASN A 53 -2.49 15.52 2.34
C ASN A 53 -1.97 15.30 0.91
N GLY A 54 -2.76 14.65 0.04
CA GLY A 54 -2.39 14.33 -1.33
C GLY A 54 -1.47 13.11 -1.44
N ARG A 55 -1.26 12.34 -0.36
CA ARG A 55 -0.46 11.12 -0.43
C ARG A 55 -1.26 10.00 -1.07
N GLU A 56 -0.63 9.30 -2.02
CA GLU A 56 -1.26 8.19 -2.73
C GLU A 56 -1.56 7.00 -1.81
N ILE A 57 -2.73 6.40 -2.00
CA ILE A 57 -3.20 5.25 -1.23
C ILE A 57 -3.04 3.98 -2.06
N PHE A 58 -2.39 2.99 -1.50
CA PHE A 58 -2.19 1.66 -2.07
C PHE A 58 -2.83 0.58 -1.18
N GLU A 59 -3.03 -0.61 -1.71
CA GLU A 59 -3.32 -1.80 -0.90
C GLU A 59 -2.27 -1.98 0.21
N GLY A 60 -2.70 -2.49 1.36
CA GLY A 60 -1.85 -2.69 2.54
C GLY A 60 -1.40 -1.41 3.25
N ASP A 61 -1.83 -0.22 2.80
CA ASP A 61 -1.64 1.01 3.57
C ASP A 61 -2.52 1.01 4.81
N LEU A 62 -1.98 1.56 5.90
CA LEU A 62 -2.69 1.83 7.14
C LEU A 62 -3.13 3.28 7.14
N LEU A 63 -4.43 3.49 7.33
CA LEU A 63 -5.04 4.81 7.40
C LEU A 63 -5.44 5.12 8.84
N ASN A 64 -5.17 6.34 9.30
CA ASN A 64 -5.87 6.90 10.44
C ASN A 64 -7.18 7.51 9.95
N TRP A 65 -8.30 6.95 10.35
CA TRP A 65 -9.64 7.43 10.03
C TRP A 65 -10.50 7.41 11.28
N ASN A 66 -11.04 8.55 11.68
CA ASN A 66 -11.86 8.69 12.90
C ASN A 66 -11.20 8.12 14.18
N LYS A 67 -9.89 8.30 14.33
CA LYS A 67 -9.06 7.77 15.45
C LYS A 67 -8.94 6.24 15.47
N SER A 68 -9.37 5.57 14.42
CA SER A 68 -9.13 4.14 14.20
C SER A 68 -8.04 3.96 13.16
N THR A 69 -7.21 2.93 13.36
CA THR A 69 -6.33 2.42 12.31
C THR A 69 -7.12 1.41 11.48
N VAL A 70 -7.13 1.61 10.15
CA VAL A 70 -7.76 0.69 9.20
C VAL A 70 -6.79 0.34 8.08
N GLU A 71 -6.86 -0.87 7.56
CA GLU A 71 -6.01 -1.34 6.46
C GLU A 71 -6.75 -1.25 5.13
N VAL A 72 -6.10 -0.74 4.08
CA VAL A 72 -6.64 -0.77 2.73
C VAL A 72 -6.50 -2.16 2.11
N VAL A 73 -7.61 -2.75 1.69
CA VAL A 73 -7.66 -4.08 1.06
C VAL A 73 -8.41 -4.03 -0.27
N HIS A 74 -8.17 -5.00 -1.14
CA HIS A 74 -8.97 -5.22 -2.35
C HIS A 74 -9.74 -6.55 -2.22
N GLU A 75 -11.02 -6.45 -1.92
CA GLU A 75 -11.91 -7.59 -1.69
C GLU A 75 -13.23 -7.38 -2.44
N HIS A 76 -13.80 -8.47 -2.95
CA HIS A 76 -15.06 -8.46 -3.69
C HIS A 76 -15.07 -7.48 -4.89
N GLY A 77 -13.91 -7.28 -5.53
CA GLY A 77 -13.78 -6.44 -6.73
C GLY A 77 -13.73 -4.94 -6.48
N CYS A 78 -13.44 -4.51 -5.24
CA CYS A 78 -13.33 -3.10 -4.90
C CYS A 78 -12.34 -2.85 -3.77
N PHE A 79 -11.83 -1.61 -3.69
CA PHE A 79 -11.02 -1.16 -2.56
C PHE A 79 -11.89 -0.86 -1.34
N ARG A 80 -11.53 -1.45 -0.21
CA ARG A 80 -12.22 -1.39 1.08
C ARG A 80 -11.23 -1.05 2.17
N VAL A 81 -11.76 -0.72 3.35
CA VAL A 81 -10.97 -0.63 4.57
C VAL A 81 -11.34 -1.76 5.52
N LEU A 82 -10.33 -2.49 5.98
CA LEU A 82 -10.42 -3.53 6.99
C LEU A 82 -10.21 -2.89 8.37
N HIS A 83 -11.20 -3.05 9.25
CA HIS A 83 -11.14 -2.64 10.65
C HIS A 83 -11.51 -3.85 11.53
N ASP A 84 -10.61 -4.25 12.42
CA ASP A 84 -10.78 -5.41 13.30
C ASP A 84 -11.27 -6.68 12.57
N GLY A 85 -10.71 -6.93 11.38
CA GLY A 85 -11.04 -8.11 10.56
C GLY A 85 -12.31 -7.98 9.71
N ASN A 86 -13.01 -6.84 9.75
CA ASN A 86 -14.21 -6.59 8.94
C ASN A 86 -13.95 -5.52 7.87
N SER A 87 -14.34 -5.80 6.61
CA SER A 87 -14.06 -4.94 5.46
C SER A 87 -15.31 -4.30 4.82
N ASP A 88 -16.40 -4.12 5.58
CA ASP A 88 -17.70 -3.71 5.05
C ASP A 88 -17.75 -2.28 4.47
N ILE A 89 -16.71 -1.48 4.69
CA ILE A 89 -16.65 -0.07 4.31
C ILE A 89 -15.80 0.10 3.04
N LEU A 90 -16.39 0.72 2.01
CA LEU A 90 -15.64 1.12 0.81
C LEU A 90 -14.62 2.20 1.15
N LEU A 91 -13.41 2.10 0.58
CA LEU A 91 -12.33 3.06 0.81
C LEU A 91 -12.75 4.52 0.56
N TRP A 92 -13.60 4.74 -0.45
CA TRP A 92 -14.11 6.06 -0.82
C TRP A 92 -14.75 6.83 0.36
N TYR A 93 -15.34 6.13 1.33
CA TYR A 93 -15.93 6.78 2.52
C TYR A 93 -14.87 7.38 3.46
N CYS A 94 -13.64 6.86 3.45
CA CYS A 94 -12.55 7.31 4.34
C CYS A 94 -11.74 8.46 3.75
N VAL A 95 -11.57 8.45 2.43
CA VAL A 95 -10.71 9.36 1.64
C VAL A 95 -10.90 10.85 1.89
N PRO A 96 -12.11 11.42 2.15
CA PRO A 96 -12.19 12.84 2.49
C PRO A 96 -11.48 13.18 3.81
N ASP A 97 -11.34 12.22 4.74
CA ASP A 97 -10.94 12.47 6.13
C ASP A 97 -9.98 11.42 6.71
N CYS A 98 -9.02 10.93 5.92
CA CYS A 98 -8.01 9.99 6.39
C CYS A 98 -6.58 10.46 6.09
N ASP A 99 -5.64 9.92 6.85
CA ASP A 99 -4.20 10.11 6.67
C ASP A 99 -3.51 8.74 6.51
N VAL A 100 -2.62 8.57 5.52
CA VAL A 100 -1.78 7.37 5.43
C VAL A 100 -0.70 7.44 6.51
N ILE A 101 -0.75 6.51 7.47
CA ILE A 101 0.15 6.48 8.64
C ILE A 101 1.23 5.40 8.55
N GLY A 102 1.16 4.49 7.59
CA GLY A 102 2.14 3.42 7.40
C GLY A 102 1.62 2.33 6.48
N SER A 103 2.23 1.15 6.55
CA SER A 103 1.77 -0.06 5.84
C SER A 103 1.93 -1.30 6.70
N LYS A 104 1.08 -2.31 6.51
CA LYS A 104 1.17 -3.61 7.21
C LYS A 104 2.51 -4.35 7.02
N PHE A 105 3.28 -3.97 6.00
CA PHE A 105 4.61 -4.54 5.71
C PHE A 105 5.76 -3.74 6.33
N GLU A 106 5.48 -2.56 6.87
CA GLU A 106 6.41 -1.85 7.75
C GLU A 106 6.26 -2.50 9.12
N GLY A 107 6.95 -3.65 9.31
CA GLY A 107 6.77 -4.50 10.49
C GLY A 107 6.84 -3.73 11.80
N ASP A 108 6.22 -4.28 12.85
CA ASP A 108 6.24 -3.74 14.21
C ASP A 108 7.64 -3.19 14.52
N ARG A 109 7.77 -1.87 14.52
CA ARG A 109 8.87 -1.23 15.23
C ARG A 109 8.69 -1.70 16.66
N LYS A 110 9.48 -2.69 17.08
CA LYS A 110 9.72 -2.91 18.51
C LYS A 110 10.18 -1.56 19.06
N LEU A 111 9.26 -0.87 19.73
CA LEU A 111 9.58 0.18 20.68
C LEU A 111 10.41 -0.43 21.81
#